data_AF-A0ABD7CFX4-F1
#
_entry.id   AF-A0ABD7CFX4-F1
#
_cell.length_a   1.000
_cell.length_b   1.000
_cell.length_c   1.000
_cell.angle_alpha   90.00
_cell.angle_beta   90.00
_cell.angle_gamma   90.00
#
_symmetry.space_group_name_H-M   'P 1'
#
loop_
_entity.id
_entity.type
_entity.pdbx_description
1 polymer ?
#
loop_
_entity_poly.entity_id
_entity_poly.type
_entity_poly.pdbx_seq_one_letter_code
_entity_poly.pdbx_strand_id
1 'polypeptide(L)' 'MAKSKEENIDIMEDEKVEEKTFKAKAKQYIKYGGKHIKIDEEFEVKEYDLGELKKYAEIEEGE' A
#
# COMPACT_ATOMS: atom_id res chain seq x y z
N MET A 1 -25.09 43.97 -17.73
CA MET A 1 -24.92 43.08 -16.56
C MET A 1 -24.12 41.88 -17.03
N ALA A 2 -22.83 41.86 -16.72
CA ALA A 2 -21.90 40.84 -17.19
C ALA A 2 -22.15 39.53 -16.42
N LYS A 3 -22.15 38.43 -17.18
CA LYS A 3 -22.22 37.06 -16.69
C LYS A 3 -20.94 36.73 -15.92
N SER A 4 -21.07 36.20 -14.72
CA SER A 4 -20.01 35.38 -14.12
C SER A 4 -20.62 34.03 -13.77
N LYS A 5 -20.32 33.07 -14.65
CA LYS A 5 -20.31 31.65 -14.37
C LYS A 5 -19.23 31.45 -13.31
N GLU A 6 -19.61 31.12 -12.10
CA GLU A 6 -18.66 30.54 -11.14
C GLU A 6 -18.90 29.03 -11.22
N GLU A 7 -18.06 28.40 -12.02
CA GLU A 7 -17.92 26.95 -12.09
C GLU A 7 -17.33 26.53 -10.74
N ASN A 8 -18.17 26.08 -9.82
CA ASN A 8 -17.70 25.44 -8.60
C ASN A 8 -17.18 24.07 -9.01
N ILE A 9 -15.87 24.03 -9.29
CA ILE A 9 -15.13 22.80 -9.44
C ILE A 9 -15.07 22.21 -8.04
N ASP A 10 -16.02 21.31 -7.73
CA ASP A 10 -15.92 20.39 -6.61
C ASP A 10 -14.54 19.74 -6.69
N ILE A 11 -13.65 20.22 -5.83
CA ILE A 11 -12.37 19.61 -5.54
C ILE A 11 -12.76 18.26 -4.97
N MET A 12 -12.71 17.23 -5.82
CA MET A 12 -12.58 15.86 -5.38
C MET A 12 -11.28 15.85 -4.58
N GLU A 13 -11.39 16.11 -3.27
CA GLU A 13 -10.36 15.77 -2.32
C GLU A 13 -10.10 14.29 -2.59
N ASP A 14 -8.98 14.06 -3.26
CA ASP A 14 -8.35 12.78 -3.46
C ASP A 14 -8.27 12.20 -2.04
N GLU A 15 -9.27 11.38 -1.70
CA GLU A 15 -9.37 10.66 -0.45
C GLU A 15 -8.17 9.74 -0.53
N LYS A 16 -7.03 10.26 -0.08
CA LYS A 16 -5.73 9.63 -0.12
C LYS A 16 -5.85 8.54 0.90
N VAL A 17 -6.46 7.42 0.49
CA VAL A 17 -6.59 6.21 1.29
C VAL A 17 -5.18 5.95 1.75
N GLU A 18 -4.92 6.21 3.03
CA GLU A 18 -3.63 5.92 3.62
C GLU A 18 -3.50 4.40 3.54
N GLU A 19 -2.86 3.93 2.46
CA GLU A 19 -2.64 2.50 2.24
C GLU A 19 -1.79 2.03 3.40
N LYS A 20 -2.42 1.35 4.37
CA LYS A 20 -1.72 0.76 5.50
C LYS A 20 -0.70 -0.25 4.98
N THR A 21 0.55 0.00 5.29
CA THR A 21 1.66 -0.90 5.01
C THR A 21 2.17 -1.52 6.30
N PHE A 22 2.57 -2.79 6.21
CA PHE A 22 3.06 -3.59 7.31
C PHE A 22 4.49 -4.02 7.01
N LYS A 23 5.33 -4.08 8.04
CA LYS A 23 6.66 -4.66 7.90
C LYS A 23 6.53 -6.17 7.83
N ALA A 24 7.25 -6.77 6.91
CA ALA A 24 7.32 -8.21 6.76
C ALA A 24 8.75 -8.65 6.52
N LYS A 25 9.07 -9.86 6.95
CA LYS A 25 10.34 -10.52 6.74
C LYS A 25 10.13 -11.79 5.94
N ALA A 26 10.75 -11.90 4.78
CA ALA A 26 10.51 -13.02 3.88
C ALA A 26 11.07 -14.35 4.44
N LYS A 27 10.25 -15.40 4.43
CA LYS A 27 10.64 -16.78 4.85
C LYS A 27 11.25 -17.59 3.71
N GLN A 28 11.13 -17.08 2.49
CA GLN A 28 11.69 -17.67 1.27
C GLN A 28 11.93 -16.57 0.23
N TYR A 29 12.40 -16.93 -0.95
CA TYR A 29 12.52 -15.96 -2.04
C TYR A 29 11.14 -15.58 -2.57
N ILE A 30 10.80 -14.30 -2.54
CA ILE A 30 9.49 -13.77 -2.96
C ILE A 30 9.69 -12.80 -4.12
N LYS A 31 8.79 -12.83 -5.10
CA LYS A 31 8.68 -11.77 -6.10
C LYS A 31 7.45 -10.92 -5.80
N TYR A 32 7.65 -9.69 -5.33
CA TYR A 32 6.57 -8.80 -4.91
C TYR A 32 6.87 -7.36 -5.34
N GLY A 33 5.86 -6.62 -5.82
CA GLY A 33 6.01 -5.24 -6.30
C GLY A 33 7.05 -5.09 -7.42
N GLY A 34 7.26 -6.12 -8.24
CA GLY A 34 8.30 -6.14 -9.28
C GLY A 34 9.73 -6.33 -8.76
N LYS A 35 9.92 -6.46 -7.45
CA LYS A 35 11.22 -6.73 -6.81
C LYS A 35 11.32 -8.19 -6.41
N HIS A 36 12.57 -8.65 -6.29
CA HIS A 36 12.86 -9.94 -5.68
C HIS A 36 13.37 -9.71 -4.27
N ILE A 37 12.69 -10.31 -3.30
CA ILE A 37 12.97 -10.23 -1.87
C ILE A 37 13.61 -11.56 -1.47
N LYS A 38 14.79 -11.52 -0.86
CA LYS A 38 15.50 -12.73 -0.44
C LYS A 38 14.94 -13.25 0.88
N ILE A 39 15.27 -14.51 1.20
CA ILE A 39 15.02 -15.04 2.54
C ILE A 39 15.67 -14.14 3.59
N ASP A 40 14.96 -13.93 4.70
CA ASP A 40 15.30 -13.02 5.79
C ASP A 40 15.34 -11.52 5.44
N GLU A 41 15.01 -11.13 4.20
CA GLU A 41 14.94 -9.73 3.80
C GLU A 41 13.63 -9.09 4.28
N GLU A 42 13.75 -7.90 4.85
CA GLU A 42 12.63 -7.09 5.31
C GLU A 42 12.05 -6.25 4.16
N PHE A 43 10.74 -6.16 4.10
CA PHE A 43 10.00 -5.41 3.07
C PHE A 43 8.66 -4.91 3.60
N GLU A 44 8.06 -3.98 2.87
CA GLU A 44 6.74 -3.44 3.19
C GLU A 44 5.66 -4.13 2.35
N VAL A 45 4.56 -4.47 3.03
CA VAL A 45 3.42 -5.18 2.45
C VAL A 45 2.18 -4.34 2.61
N LYS A 46 1.39 -4.21 1.55
CA LYS A 46 0.10 -3.51 1.64
C LYS A 46 -0.95 -4.38 2.31
N GLU A 47 -1.88 -3.77 3.05
CA GLU A 47 -2.92 -4.47 3.82
C GLU A 47 -3.67 -5.55 3.00
N TYR A 48 -4.01 -5.23 1.75
CA TYR A 48 -4.74 -6.15 0.87
C TYR A 48 -3.93 -7.39 0.44
N ASP A 49 -2.59 -7.31 0.47
CA ASP A 49 -1.70 -8.41 0.09
C ASP A 49 -1.27 -9.28 1.28
N LEU A 50 -1.59 -8.88 2.52
CA LEU A 50 -1.19 -9.62 3.73
C LEU A 50 -1.67 -11.08 3.69
N GLY A 51 -2.89 -11.32 3.21
CA GLY A 51 -3.47 -12.66 3.18
C GLY A 51 -2.65 -13.65 2.33
N GLU A 52 -2.08 -13.18 1.22
CA GLU A 52 -1.21 -13.98 0.37
C GLU A 52 0.19 -14.07 0.98
N LEU A 53 0.75 -12.94 1.43
CA LEU A 53 2.13 -12.86 1.88
C LEU A 53 2.38 -13.50 3.25
N LYS A 54 1.37 -13.66 4.12
CA LYS A 54 1.48 -14.40 5.39
C LYS A 54 1.96 -15.86 5.20
N LYS A 55 1.82 -16.43 4.00
CA LYS A 55 2.33 -17.79 3.67
C LYS A 55 3.83 -17.80 3.36
N TYR A 56 4.35 -16.67 2.89
CA TYR A 56 5.70 -16.55 2.34
C TYR A 56 6.62 -15.67 3.20
N ALA A 57 6.04 -14.85 4.07
CA ALA A 57 6.72 -13.90 4.94
C ALA A 57 6.11 -13.91 6.36
N GLU A 58 6.94 -13.57 7.34
CA GLU A 58 6.49 -13.19 8.67
C GLU A 58 6.06 -11.73 8.62
N ILE A 59 4.88 -11.39 9.12
CA ILE A 59 4.38 -10.01 9.13
C ILE A 59 4.38 -9.53 10.57
N GLU A 60 5.09 -8.43 10.84
CA GLU A 60 4.99 -7.73 12.11
C GLU A 60 3.72 -6.87 12.08
N GLU A 61 2.67 -7.36 12.71
CA GLU A 61 1.49 -6.57 13.04
C GLU A 61 1.90 -5.64 14.18
N GLY A 62 2.28 -4.39 13.85
CA GLY A 62 2.61 -3.38 14.86
C GLY A 62 1.44 -3.22 15.83
N GLU A 63 1.74 -3.31 17.14
CA GLU A 63 0.79 -3.10 18.24
C GLU A 63 0.07 -1.75 18.17
#